data_AF-A0A3P0MTS4-F1
#
_entry.id   AF-A0A3P0MTS4-F1
#
_cell.length_a   1.000
_cell.length_b   1.000
_cell.length_c   1.000
_cell.angle_alpha   90.00
_cell.angle_beta   90.00
_cell.angle_gamma   90.00
#
_symmetry.space_group_name_H-M   'P 1'
#
loop_
_entity.id
_entity.type
_entity.pdbx_description
1 polymer ?
#
loop_
_entity_poly.entity_id
_entity_poly.type
_entity_poly.pdbx_seq_one_letter_code
_entity_poly.pdbx_strand_id
1 'polypeptide(L)'
;MASRQTTVDFILDQIEGAGTVSAKKMFGEYGIYCDGKMVALVCDDQLFVKQTTKGQNFLGDVTEANPYPGAKACFLISCDKWEDRNWLTNLIRLSAAELPLPKKNTPKKTD
;
A
#
# COMPACT_ATOMS: atom_id res chain seq x y z
N MET A 1 -1.35 -8.06 16.48
CA MET A 1 -0.86 -9.40 16.07
C MET A 1 0.11 -9.20 14.91
N ALA A 2 1.05 -10.12 14.64
CA ALA A 2 1.93 -9.96 13.48
C ALA A 2 1.17 -10.38 12.21
N SER A 3 1.19 -9.56 11.17
CA SER A 3 0.51 -9.86 9.90
C SER A 3 1.13 -11.11 9.25
N ARG A 4 0.30 -11.91 8.59
CA ARG A 4 0.76 -13.11 7.89
C ARG A 4 1.42 -12.73 6.57
N GLN A 5 2.54 -13.39 6.27
CA GLN A 5 3.22 -13.17 4.99
C GLN A 5 2.33 -13.53 3.79
N THR A 6 1.47 -14.53 3.92
CA THR A 6 0.50 -14.92 2.88
C THR A 6 -0.48 -13.80 2.52
N THR A 7 -0.92 -13.01 3.49
CA THR A 7 -1.81 -11.88 3.27
C THR A 7 -1.12 -10.80 2.45
N VAL A 8 0.13 -10.53 2.78
CA VAL A 8 0.97 -9.53 2.10
C VAL A 8 1.28 -9.97 0.68
N ASP A 9 1.64 -11.23 0.49
CA ASP A 9 1.94 -11.82 -0.82
C ASP A 9 0.71 -11.77 -1.74
N PHE A 10 -0.46 -12.13 -1.19
CA PHE A 10 -1.73 -11.97 -1.90
C PHE A 10 -1.95 -10.52 -2.32
N ILE A 11 -1.86 -9.55 -1.40
CA ILE A 11 -2.04 -8.13 -1.73
C ILE A 11 -1.06 -7.69 -2.81
N LEU A 12 0.22 -8.09 -2.74
CA LEU A 12 1.24 -7.75 -3.73
C LEU A 12 0.87 -8.27 -5.13
N ASP A 13 0.42 -9.52 -5.22
CA ASP A 13 -0.06 -10.13 -6.48
C ASP A 13 -1.26 -9.34 -7.05
N GLN A 14 -2.18 -8.88 -6.19
CA GLN A 14 -3.33 -8.09 -6.66
C GLN A 14 -2.94 -6.71 -7.22
N ILE A 15 -1.81 -6.14 -6.77
CA ILE A 15 -1.35 -4.79 -7.14
C ILE A 15 -0.13 -4.80 -8.06
N GLU A 16 0.28 -5.95 -8.57
CA GLU A 16 1.44 -6.09 -9.47
C GLU A 16 1.34 -5.15 -10.69
N GLY A 17 0.12 -4.92 -11.19
CA GLY A 17 -0.15 -4.01 -12.31
C GLY A 17 0.03 -2.52 -12.00
N ALA A 18 0.29 -2.13 -10.74
CA ALA A 18 0.44 -0.73 -10.35
C ALA A 18 1.81 -0.14 -10.72
N GLY A 19 2.82 -0.98 -10.89
CA GLY A 19 4.21 -0.58 -11.12
C GLY A 19 5.18 -1.53 -10.41
N THR A 20 6.32 -1.01 -9.94
CA THR A 20 7.29 -1.83 -9.19
C THR A 20 6.84 -1.97 -7.74
N VAL A 21 6.06 -3.00 -7.42
CA VAL A 21 5.56 -3.22 -6.06
C VAL A 21 6.46 -4.13 -5.23
N SER A 22 6.58 -3.86 -3.93
CA SER A 22 7.40 -4.65 -3.01
C SER A 22 6.89 -4.49 -1.58
N ALA A 23 6.98 -5.54 -0.76
CA ALA A 23 6.71 -5.44 0.66
C ALA A 23 7.99 -5.53 1.49
N LYS A 24 8.07 -4.74 2.56
CA LYS A 24 9.16 -4.78 3.53
C LYS A 24 8.62 -5.03 4.92
N LYS A 25 9.09 -6.10 5.56
CA LYS A 25 8.74 -6.39 6.95
C LYS A 25 9.43 -5.39 7.89
N MET A 26 8.67 -4.77 8.79
CA MET A 26 9.14 -3.79 9.75
C MET A 26 8.41 -4.00 11.09
N PHE A 27 9.14 -4.37 12.15
CA PHE A 27 8.60 -4.54 13.51
C PHE A 27 7.41 -5.53 13.64
N GLY A 28 7.36 -6.57 12.80
CA GLY A 28 6.28 -7.57 12.81
C GLY A 28 5.11 -7.24 11.87
N GLU A 29 5.10 -6.05 11.29
CA GLU A 29 4.16 -5.58 10.28
C GLU A 29 4.85 -5.46 8.92
N TYR A 30 4.12 -5.05 7.88
CA TYR A 30 4.67 -4.91 6.53
C TYR A 30 4.35 -3.54 5.94
N GLY A 31 5.35 -2.86 5.39
CA GLY A 31 5.16 -1.71 4.52
C GLY A 31 5.08 -2.16 3.06
N ILE A 32 4.07 -1.69 2.34
CA ILE A 32 3.92 -1.87 0.90
C ILE A 32 4.49 -0.66 0.17
N TYR A 33 5.34 -0.93 -0.80
CA TYR A 33 6.02 0.05 -1.61
C TYR A 33 5.61 -0.10 -3.08
N CYS A 34 5.41 1.01 -3.77
CA CYS A 34 5.22 1.09 -5.22
C CYS A 34 6.23 2.07 -5.79
N ASP A 35 7.09 1.63 -6.71
CA ASP A 35 8.18 2.41 -7.30
C ASP A 35 9.08 3.08 -6.24
N GLY A 36 9.36 2.34 -5.16
CA GLY A 36 10.14 2.80 -4.01
C GLY A 36 9.42 3.78 -3.07
N LYS A 37 8.15 4.12 -3.32
CA LYS A 37 7.30 4.93 -2.42
C LYS A 37 6.53 4.03 -1.47
N MET A 38 6.54 4.32 -0.17
CA MET A 38 5.64 3.62 0.76
C MET A 38 4.21 4.12 0.59
N VAL A 39 3.38 3.29 -0.05
CA VAL A 39 1.99 3.59 -0.43
C VAL A 39 0.98 3.06 0.58
N ALA A 40 1.28 1.91 1.20
CA ALA A 40 0.38 1.26 2.14
C ALA A 40 1.16 0.48 3.21
N LEU A 41 0.44 0.00 4.21
CA LEU A 41 0.93 -0.78 5.35
C LEU A 41 -0.04 -1.95 5.57
N VAL A 42 0.47 -3.09 6.03
CA VAL A 42 -0.32 -4.25 6.41
C VAL A 42 -0.09 -4.54 7.89
N CYS A 43 -1.11 -4.25 8.68
CA CYS A 43 -1.11 -4.30 10.13
C CYS A 43 -2.29 -5.16 10.57
N ASP A 44 -2.08 -6.13 11.47
CA ASP A 44 -3.13 -7.06 11.93
C ASP A 44 -3.90 -7.75 10.77
N ASP A 45 -3.20 -8.13 9.71
CA ASP A 45 -3.82 -8.68 8.49
C ASP A 45 -4.87 -7.75 7.86
N GLN A 46 -4.73 -6.44 8.02
CA GLN A 46 -5.55 -5.42 7.35
C GLN A 46 -4.68 -4.50 6.51
N LEU A 47 -5.22 -4.02 5.39
CA LEU A 47 -4.53 -3.14 4.44
C LEU A 47 -4.87 -1.68 4.72
N PHE A 48 -3.84 -0.90 5.02
CA PHE A 48 -3.92 0.52 5.31
C PHE A 48 -3.21 1.32 4.21
N VAL A 49 -3.95 1.99 3.35
CA VAL A 49 -3.39 2.86 2.30
C VAL A 49 -3.22 4.27 2.86
N LYS A 50 -2.13 4.95 2.50
CA LYS A 50 -1.93 6.34 2.95
C LYS A 50 -3.05 7.25 2.47
N GLN A 51 -3.42 8.19 3.34
CA GLN A 51 -4.31 9.29 3.00
C GLN A 51 -3.73 10.10 1.84
N THR A 52 -4.43 10.06 0.71
CA THR A 52 -4.11 10.78 -0.53
C THR A 52 -5.40 11.34 -1.09
N THR A 53 -5.36 12.54 -1.67
CA THR A 53 -6.54 13.22 -2.23
C THR A 53 -7.15 12.41 -3.37
N LYS A 54 -6.33 11.85 -4.27
CA LYS A 54 -6.79 10.96 -5.34
C LYS A 54 -7.33 9.63 -4.82
N GLY A 55 -6.70 9.07 -3.79
CA GLY A 55 -7.19 7.84 -3.16
C GLY A 55 -8.57 8.05 -2.55
N GLN A 56 -8.75 9.12 -1.77
CA GLN A 56 -10.03 9.48 -1.17
C GLN A 56 -11.11 9.70 -2.23
N ASN A 57 -10.81 10.45 -3.28
CA ASN A 57 -11.77 10.73 -4.35
C ASN A 57 -12.15 9.46 -5.15
N PHE A 58 -11.23 8.50 -5.25
CA PHE A 58 -11.51 7.20 -5.89
C PHE A 58 -12.32 6.26 -5.00
N LEU A 59 -12.05 6.27 -3.69
CA LEU A 59 -12.79 5.50 -2.69
C LEU A 59 -14.21 6.04 -2.48
N GLY A 60 -14.37 7.37 -2.54
CA GLY A 60 -15.60 8.07 -2.22
C GLY A 60 -15.86 8.04 -0.72
N ASP A 61 -16.49 6.97 -0.24
CA ASP A 61 -16.77 6.74 1.18
C ASP A 61 -15.66 5.85 1.77
N VAL A 62 -14.67 6.48 2.40
CA VAL A 62 -13.48 5.79 2.91
C VAL A 62 -13.56 5.61 4.42
N THR A 63 -13.24 4.41 4.88
CA THR A 63 -13.02 4.17 6.31
C THR A 63 -11.60 4.57 6.68
N GLU A 64 -11.44 5.47 7.64
CA GLU A 64 -10.14 5.90 8.14
C GLU A 64 -9.86 5.23 9.48
N ALA A 65 -8.72 4.57 9.58
CA ALA A 65 -8.29 3.92 10.81
C ALA A 65 -6.78 4.04 11.01
N ASN A 66 -6.35 4.00 12.26
CA ASN A 66 -4.94 4.05 12.61
C ASN A 66 -4.39 2.61 12.59
N PRO A 67 -3.30 2.34 11.84
CA PRO A 67 -2.72 1.00 11.79
C PRO A 67 -2.21 0.51 13.15
N TYR A 68 -1.78 1.43 14.01
CA TYR A 68 -1.37 1.17 15.38
C TYR A 68 -1.57 2.42 16.26
N PRO A 69 -1.61 2.28 17.59
CA PRO A 69 -1.77 3.42 18.51
C PRO A 69 -0.69 4.49 18.28
N GLY A 70 -1.11 5.73 18.04
CA GLY A 70 -0.20 6.86 17.76
C GLY A 70 0.27 6.96 16.31
N ALA A 71 -0.14 6.06 15.41
CA ALA A 71 0.07 6.21 13.97
C ALA A 71 -0.82 7.32 13.38
N LYS A 72 -0.47 7.79 12.19
CA LYS A 72 -1.38 8.63 11.40
C LYS A 72 -2.52 7.77 10.83
N ALA A 73 -3.70 8.37 10.74
CA ALA A 73 -4.84 7.74 10.09
C ALA A 73 -4.51 7.37 8.65
N CYS A 74 -4.98 6.20 8.23
CA CYS A 74 -4.82 5.64 6.90
C CYS A 74 -6.19 5.15 6.42
N PHE A 75 -6.35 5.02 5.11
CA PHE A 75 -7.52 4.43 4.52
C PHE A 75 -7.50 2.92 4.75
N LEU A 76 -8.46 2.43 5.53
CA LEU A 76 -8.67 1.02 5.78
C LEU A 76 -9.42 0.42 4.60
N ILE A 77 -8.77 -0.51 3.91
CA ILE A 77 -9.35 -1.21 2.77
C ILE A 77 -9.93 -2.54 3.25
N SER A 78 -11.25 -2.69 3.08
CA SER A 78 -11.96 -3.93 3.41
C SER A 78 -11.46 -5.10 2.56
N CYS A 79 -11.39 -6.30 3.15
CA CYS A 79 -10.93 -7.51 2.48
C CYS A 79 -11.77 -7.87 1.25
N ASP A 80 -13.07 -7.56 1.23
CA ASP A 80 -13.95 -7.73 0.05
C ASP A 80 -13.44 -6.99 -1.19
N LYS A 81 -12.69 -5.89 -1.00
CA LYS A 81 -12.13 -5.10 -2.11
C LYS A 81 -10.78 -5.61 -2.59
N TRP A 82 -10.15 -6.53 -1.88
CA TRP A 82 -8.83 -7.00 -2.24
C TRP A 82 -8.86 -7.93 -3.46
N GLU A 83 -9.96 -8.65 -3.65
CA GLU A 83 -10.15 -9.56 -4.79
C GLU A 83 -10.29 -8.81 -6.13
N ASP A 84 -10.65 -7.52 -6.07
CA ASP A 84 -10.80 -6.68 -7.26
C ASP A 84 -9.45 -6.06 -7.66
N ARG A 85 -8.62 -6.88 -8.33
CA ARG A 85 -7.27 -6.51 -8.78
C ARG A 85 -7.21 -5.16 -9.48
N ASN A 86 -8.13 -4.91 -10.42
CA ASN A 86 -8.15 -3.69 -11.20
C ASN A 86 -8.43 -2.47 -10.31
N TRP A 87 -9.39 -2.61 -9.41
CA TRP A 87 -9.75 -1.56 -8.46
C TRP A 87 -8.60 -1.27 -7.50
N LEU A 88 -8.00 -2.31 -6.91
CA LEU A 88 -6.92 -2.19 -5.92
C LEU A 88 -5.64 -1.65 -6.55
N THR A 89 -5.28 -2.14 -7.74
CA THR A 89 -4.16 -1.62 -8.55
C THR A 89 -4.35 -0.13 -8.82
N ASN A 90 -5.54 0.28 -9.26
CA ASN A 90 -5.80 1.68 -9.57
C ASN A 90 -5.69 2.57 -8.33
N LEU A 91 -6.23 2.12 -7.19
CA LEU A 91 -6.10 2.84 -5.92
C LEU A 91 -4.63 3.04 -5.54
N ILE A 92 -3.82 1.98 -5.53
CA ILE A 92 -2.39 2.07 -5.21
C ILE A 92 -1.66 3.01 -6.17
N ARG A 93 -1.95 2.92 -7.46
CA ARG A 93 -1.31 3.73 -8.50
C ARG A 93 -1.66 5.21 -8.36
N LEU A 94 -2.91 5.53 -8.04
CA LEU A 94 -3.36 6.90 -7.75
C LEU A 94 -2.69 7.45 -6.50
N SER A 95 -2.64 6.67 -5.41
CA SER A 95 -1.96 7.06 -4.17
C SER A 95 -0.44 7.22 -4.38
N ALA A 96 0.19 6.33 -5.12
CA ALA A 96 1.62 6.41 -5.47
C ALA A 96 1.94 7.68 -6.28
N ALA A 97 1.04 8.09 -7.18
CA ALA A 97 1.23 9.28 -8.00
C ALA A 97 1.25 10.58 -7.18
N GLU A 98 0.52 10.64 -6.07
CA GLU A 98 0.49 11.82 -5.18
C GLU A 98 1.61 11.83 -4.13
N LEU A 99 2.11 10.64 -3.77
CA LEU A 99 3.18 10.55 -2.79
C LEU A 99 4.50 11.10 -3.36
N PRO A 100 5.29 11.81 -2.54
CA PRO A 100 6.58 12.33 -2.98
C PRO A 100 7.44 11.18 -3.51
N LEU A 101 8.09 11.41 -4.65
CA LEU A 101 9.02 10.44 -5.19
C LEU A 101 10.11 10.15 -4.16
N PRO A 102 10.46 8.87 -3.90
CA PRO A 102 11.69 8.59 -3.20
C PRO A 102 12.79 9.30 -3.97
N LYS A 103 13.73 9.94 -3.25
CA LYS A 103 14.97 10.42 -3.87
C LYS A 103 15.52 9.25 -4.70
N LYS A 104 15.51 9.38 -6.02
CA LYS A 104 16.02 8.36 -6.95
C LYS A 104 17.46 8.05 -6.55
N ASN A 105 17.69 6.90 -5.94
CA ASN A 105 18.98 6.24 -6.05
C ASN A 105 18.90 5.45 -7.36
N THR A 106 19.46 6.02 -8.42
CA THR A 106 19.57 5.39 -9.73
C THR A 106 20.24 4.02 -9.54
N PRO A 107 19.62 2.89 -9.93
CA PRO A 107 20.36 1.65 -10.03
C PRO A 107 21.45 1.88 -11.09
N LYS A 108 22.73 1.71 -10.70
CA LYS A 108 23.83 1.62 -11.66
C LYS A 108 23.45 0.52 -12.64
N LYS A 109 23.36 0.85 -13.93
CA LYS A 109 23.57 -0.14 -15.00
C LYS A 109 24.90 -0.80 -14.70
N THR A 110 24.89 -2.08 -14.37
CA THR A 110 26.09 -2.90 -14.48
C THR A 110 26.16 -3.38 -15.93
N ASP A 111 27.32 -3.13 -16.49
CA ASP A 111 27.88 -3.41 -17.82
C ASP A 111 27.35 -4.68 -18.51
#